data_AF-A0A0G4M9T1-F1
#
_entry.id   AF-A0A0G4M9T1-F1
#
_cell.length_a   1.000
_cell.length_b   1.000
_cell.length_c   1.000
_cell.angle_alpha   90.00
_cell.angle_beta   90.00
_cell.angle_gamma   90.00
#
_symmetry.space_group_name_H-M   'P 1'
#
loop_
_entity.id
_entity.type
_entity.pdbx_description
1 polymer ?
#
loop_
_entity_poly.entity_id
_entity_poly.type
_entity_poly.pdbx_seq_one_letter_code
_entity_poly.pdbx_strand_id
1 'polypeptide(L)'
;MPALKILVIGGGIAGPTLAFWLAPLGHDVTILERTESLRAQGQQIDLRGQAVSVIRRMGLVDEVRAHVVDEEGIQFSMCLRADNPETVQAYLGIYPRDDALRKTLRDSMATRDPDAQKRLYTELFKNEGWQASRIVKGMNETSNFYCQETAQVKTKIWSKGRVVLLGDAAHCASPVTGLGTTSAIVGAYVLAGEIATHCGGADKEGISDADGALLAYDKTLRPFVDRVQQLFPGVPWIAFPSSWFWVWVSNSAWWALSWLQVDKLAQYFASDDVKGWTLPDYPIMQL
;
A
#
# COMPACT_ATOMS: atom_id res chain seq x y z
N MET A 1 -21.62 -23.64 10.56
CA MET A 1 -20.47 -23.80 9.65
C MET A 1 -19.41 -24.63 10.35
N PRO A 2 -18.73 -25.60 9.71
CA PRO A 2 -17.52 -26.16 10.31
C PRO A 2 -16.45 -25.07 10.36
N ALA A 3 -15.97 -24.76 11.57
CA ALA A 3 -14.99 -23.70 11.78
C ALA A 3 -13.66 -24.08 11.10
N LEU A 4 -13.20 -23.23 10.18
CA LEU A 4 -11.84 -23.30 9.67
C LEU A 4 -10.86 -22.81 10.72
N LYS A 5 -9.69 -23.44 10.78
CA LYS A 5 -8.51 -22.93 11.48
C LYS A 5 -7.65 -22.19 10.47
N ILE A 6 -7.54 -20.87 10.64
CA ILE A 6 -6.92 -19.97 9.68
C ILE A 6 -5.73 -19.29 10.34
N LEU A 7 -4.55 -19.48 9.75
CA LEU A 7 -3.32 -18.82 10.17
C LEU A 7 -3.01 -17.66 9.21
N VAL A 8 -2.98 -16.44 9.75
CA VAL A 8 -2.63 -15.22 9.01
C VAL A 8 -1.20 -14.83 9.39
N ILE A 9 -0.31 -14.74 8.40
CA ILE A 9 1.09 -14.34 8.61
C ILE A 9 1.24 -12.89 8.17
N GLY A 10 1.30 -11.98 9.15
CA GLY A 10 1.44 -10.53 8.96
C GLY A 10 0.33 -9.74 9.64
N GLY A 11 0.71 -8.85 10.56
CA GLY A 11 -0.17 -7.91 11.27
C GLY A 11 -0.32 -6.55 10.59
N GLY A 12 0.10 -6.41 9.33
CA GLY A 12 -0.17 -5.22 8.51
C GLY A 12 -1.62 -5.20 8.00
N ILE A 13 -2.06 -4.10 7.37
CA ILE A 13 -3.45 -3.79 6.98
C ILE A 13 -4.30 -5.00 6.56
N ALA A 14 -3.81 -5.83 5.64
CA ALA A 14 -4.56 -6.97 5.11
C ALA A 14 -4.92 -8.02 6.17
N GLY A 15 -4.04 -8.27 7.14
CA GLY A 15 -4.19 -9.33 8.13
C GLY A 15 -5.36 -9.09 9.09
N PRO A 16 -5.36 -7.97 9.85
CA PRO A 16 -6.48 -7.58 10.71
C PRO A 16 -7.77 -7.36 9.92
N THR A 17 -7.70 -6.84 8.68
CA THR A 17 -8.90 -6.71 7.83
C THR A 17 -9.51 -8.07 7.51
N LEU A 18 -8.68 -9.07 7.17
CA LEU A 18 -9.16 -10.43 6.92
C LEU A 18 -9.77 -11.06 8.18
N ALA A 19 -9.09 -10.90 9.33
CA ALA A 19 -9.56 -11.42 10.60
C ALA A 19 -10.89 -10.79 11.06
N PHE A 20 -11.06 -9.47 10.85
CA PHE A 20 -12.31 -8.75 11.12
C PHE A 20 -13.51 -9.41 10.43
N TRP A 21 -13.33 -9.83 9.17
CA TRP A 21 -14.40 -10.45 8.40
C TRP A 21 -14.62 -11.94 8.72
N LEU A 22 -13.56 -12.68 9.04
CA LEU A 22 -13.66 -14.13 9.27
C LEU A 22 -14.10 -14.49 10.69
N ALA A 23 -13.77 -13.68 11.70
CA ALA A 23 -14.09 -13.99 13.10
C ALA A 23 -15.62 -14.05 13.38
N PRO A 24 -16.45 -13.10 12.90
CA PRO A 24 -17.91 -13.17 13.06
C PRO A 24 -18.55 -14.37 12.35
N LEU A 25 -17.88 -14.94 11.34
CA LEU A 25 -18.34 -16.14 10.61
C LEU A 25 -18.06 -17.45 11.37
N GLY A 26 -17.49 -17.37 12.58
CA GLY A 26 -17.22 -18.52 13.44
C GLY A 26 -15.95 -19.29 13.08
N HIS A 27 -15.02 -18.68 12.34
CA HIS A 27 -13.70 -19.25 12.08
C HIS A 27 -12.71 -18.96 13.22
N ASP A 28 -11.78 -19.89 13.44
CA ASP A 28 -10.68 -19.75 14.41
C ASP A 28 -9.48 -19.12 13.70
N VAL A 29 -9.24 -17.82 13.94
CA VAL A 29 -8.24 -17.02 13.25
C VAL A 29 -7.09 -16.67 14.18
N THR A 30 -5.88 -17.07 13.81
CA THR A 30 -4.64 -16.69 14.51
C THR A 30 -3.81 -15.77 13.61
N ILE A 31 -3.44 -14.59 14.11
CA ILE A 31 -2.51 -13.68 13.43
C ILE A 31 -1.13 -13.82 14.05
N LEU A 32 -0.12 -14.08 13.22
CA LEU A 32 1.29 -14.03 13.58
C LEU A 32 1.91 -12.76 13.02
N GLU A 33 2.59 -12.00 13.87
CA GLU A 33 3.41 -10.87 13.48
C GLU A 33 4.81 -11.06 14.06
N ARG A 34 5.83 -10.65 13.30
CA ARG A 34 7.23 -10.75 13.72
C ARG A 34 7.56 -9.73 14.81
N THR A 35 6.89 -8.58 14.82
CA THR A 35 7.08 -7.56 15.85
C THR A 35 6.26 -7.86 17.10
N GLU A 36 6.86 -7.65 18.28
CA GLU A 36 6.22 -7.93 19.58
C GLU A 36 4.99 -7.05 19.85
N SER A 37 4.92 -5.88 19.21
CA SER A 37 3.80 -4.95 19.27
C SER A 37 3.38 -4.49 17.88
N LEU A 38 2.13 -4.03 17.74
CA LEU A 38 1.66 -3.39 16.53
C LEU A 38 2.46 -2.11 16.28
N ARG A 39 3.05 -2.01 15.10
CA ARG A 39 3.79 -0.82 14.70
C ARG A 39 2.79 0.27 14.33
N ALA A 40 2.75 1.33 15.14
CA ALA A 40 2.05 2.58 14.81
C ALA A 40 2.87 3.49 13.88
N GLN A 41 4.08 3.06 13.52
CA GLN A 41 5.05 3.82 12.72
C GLN A 41 5.22 3.17 11.35
N GLY A 42 5.38 3.98 10.30
CA GLY A 42 5.57 3.49 8.94
C GLY A 42 5.19 4.54 7.91
N GLN A 43 5.13 4.14 6.65
CA GLN A 43 4.60 5.01 5.60
C GLN A 43 3.10 5.24 5.83
N GLN A 44 2.67 6.49 5.71
CA GLN A 44 1.26 6.85 5.79
C GLN A 44 0.46 6.19 4.66
N ILE A 45 -0.80 5.89 4.97
CA ILE A 45 -1.65 5.08 4.12
C ILE A 45 -2.75 5.93 3.50
N ASP A 46 -2.96 5.77 2.19
CA ASP A 46 -4.08 6.41 1.51
C ASP A 46 -5.25 5.41 1.39
N LEU A 47 -6.45 5.86 1.77
CA LEU A 47 -7.68 5.09 1.59
C LEU A 47 -8.50 5.70 0.44
N ARG A 48 -8.58 4.95 -0.67
CA ARG A 48 -9.17 5.42 -1.93
C ARG A 48 -10.20 4.46 -2.48
N GLY A 49 -11.14 4.98 -3.26
CA GLY A 49 -12.09 4.22 -4.08
C GLY A 49 -12.80 3.10 -3.33
N GLN A 50 -12.73 1.87 -3.86
CA GLN A 50 -13.44 0.71 -3.33
C GLN A 50 -13.06 0.34 -1.88
N ALA A 51 -11.89 0.73 -1.37
CA ALA A 51 -11.55 0.49 0.04
C ALA A 51 -12.41 1.35 0.99
N VAL A 52 -12.82 2.55 0.59
CA VAL A 52 -13.76 3.38 1.38
C VAL A 52 -15.10 2.66 1.54
N SER A 53 -15.56 1.96 0.50
CA SER A 53 -16.77 1.14 0.55
C SER A 53 -16.62 -0.04 1.52
N VAL A 54 -15.46 -0.70 1.55
CA VAL A 54 -15.19 -1.78 2.52
C VAL A 54 -15.14 -1.21 3.95
N ILE A 55 -14.41 -0.13 4.19
CA ILE A 55 -14.32 0.55 5.50
C ILE A 55 -15.71 0.99 6.00
N ARG A 56 -16.59 1.43 5.10
CA ARG A 56 -18.00 1.72 5.40
C ARG A 56 -18.76 0.48 5.87
N ARG A 57 -18.59 -0.66 5.19
CA ARG A 57 -19.17 -1.94 5.62
C ARG A 57 -18.61 -2.44 6.95
N MET A 58 -17.38 -2.05 7.30
CA MET A 58 -16.77 -2.35 8.60
C MET A 58 -17.26 -1.42 9.73
N GLY A 59 -18.00 -0.35 9.41
CA GLY A 59 -18.42 0.65 10.41
C GLY A 59 -17.29 1.55 10.93
N LEU A 60 -16.15 1.63 10.23
CA LEU A 60 -14.94 2.32 10.70
C LEU A 60 -14.72 3.70 10.07
N VAL A 61 -15.69 4.25 9.35
CA VAL A 61 -15.53 5.51 8.59
C VAL A 61 -15.21 6.69 9.50
N ASP A 62 -15.93 6.83 10.61
CA ASP A 62 -15.75 7.97 11.51
C ASP A 62 -14.43 7.88 12.27
N GLU A 63 -14.02 6.67 12.65
CA GLU A 63 -12.72 6.41 13.29
C GLU A 63 -11.55 6.75 12.35
N VAL A 64 -11.64 6.33 11.08
CA VAL A 64 -10.64 6.67 10.06
C VAL A 64 -10.56 8.18 9.84
N ARG A 65 -11.70 8.86 9.77
CA ARG A 65 -11.75 10.32 9.56
C ARG A 65 -11.13 11.10 10.72
N ALA A 66 -11.24 10.59 11.94
CA ALA A 66 -10.63 11.21 13.13
C ALA A 66 -9.09 11.19 13.10
N HIS A 67 -8.48 10.35 12.26
CA HIS A 67 -7.03 10.15 12.18
C HIS A 67 -6.43 10.56 10.81
N VAL A 68 -7.16 11.37 10.02
CA VAL A 68 -6.63 11.92 8.77
C VAL A 68 -5.60 13.00 9.07
N VAL A 69 -4.51 12.98 8.32
CA VAL A 69 -3.37 13.90 8.43
C VAL A 69 -3.16 14.63 7.11
N ASP A 70 -2.76 15.90 7.20
CA ASP A 70 -2.54 16.75 6.03
C ASP A 70 -1.16 16.53 5.40
N GLU A 71 -1.09 16.65 4.07
CA GLU A 71 0.17 16.64 3.32
C GLU A 71 0.65 18.06 3.05
N GLU A 72 1.82 18.43 3.57
CA GLU A 72 2.36 19.79 3.43
C GLU A 72 3.03 20.06 2.08
N GLY A 73 3.53 19.03 1.37
CA GLY A 73 4.08 19.17 0.02
C GLY A 73 4.95 18.00 -0.46
N ILE A 74 5.13 17.92 -1.78
CA ILE A 74 5.90 16.87 -2.46
C ILE A 74 6.95 17.51 -3.39
N GLN A 75 8.22 17.15 -3.20
CA GLN A 75 9.26 17.22 -4.23
C GLN A 75 9.56 15.78 -4.69
N PHE A 76 9.73 15.53 -5.98
CA PHE A 76 9.80 14.14 -6.49
C PHE A 76 10.97 13.31 -5.92
N SER A 77 12.07 13.95 -5.47
CA SER A 77 13.14 13.27 -4.71
C SER A 77 12.93 13.30 -3.19
N MET A 78 12.09 14.19 -2.66
CA MET A 78 11.89 14.39 -1.23
C MET A 78 10.46 14.84 -0.87
N CYS A 79 9.78 14.16 0.05
CA CYS A 79 8.45 14.56 0.51
C CYS A 79 8.43 14.74 2.03
N LEU A 80 7.72 15.76 2.50
CA LEU A 80 7.41 15.96 3.92
C LEU A 80 5.90 15.76 4.12
N ARG A 81 5.54 14.99 5.14
CA ARG A 81 4.15 14.83 5.56
C ARG A 81 4.02 15.02 7.06
N ALA A 82 2.95 15.68 7.50
CA ALA A 82 2.65 15.79 8.92
C ALA A 82 2.30 14.40 9.46
N ASP A 83 2.95 13.95 10.52
CA ASP A 83 2.74 12.62 11.11
C ASP A 83 1.81 12.72 12.33
N ASN A 84 2.21 13.54 13.30
CA ASN A 84 1.38 13.96 14.42
C ASN A 84 1.76 15.42 14.78
N PRO A 85 1.12 16.06 15.77
CA PRO A 85 1.42 17.45 16.13
C PRO A 85 2.89 17.72 16.51
N GLU A 86 3.66 16.69 16.86
CA GLU A 86 5.05 16.80 17.33
C GLU A 86 6.09 16.38 16.27
N THR A 87 5.71 15.58 15.26
CA THR A 87 6.65 14.99 14.29
C THR A 87 6.22 15.21 12.83
N VAL A 88 7.23 15.34 11.98
CA VAL A 88 7.07 15.35 10.51
C VAL A 88 7.82 14.16 9.94
N GLN A 89 7.19 13.43 9.04
CA GLN A 89 7.81 12.34 8.31
C GLN A 89 8.45 12.84 7.03
N ALA A 90 9.67 12.35 6.75
CA ALA A 90 10.39 12.65 5.52
C ALA A 90 10.58 11.38 4.68
N TYR A 91 10.30 11.49 3.39
CA TYR A 91 10.52 10.44 2.40
C TYR A 91 11.65 10.88 1.47
N LEU A 92 12.64 10.01 1.25
CA LEU A 92 13.74 10.23 0.32
C LEU A 92 13.66 9.20 -0.81
N GLY A 93 13.42 9.67 -2.03
CA GLY A 93 13.26 8.82 -3.22
C GLY A 93 14.47 8.91 -4.14
N ILE A 94 15.04 7.77 -4.51
CA ILE A 94 16.14 7.69 -5.48
C ILE A 94 15.72 6.79 -6.64
N TYR A 95 15.79 7.33 -7.85
CA TYR A 95 15.61 6.56 -9.07
C TYR A 95 16.98 6.25 -9.70
N PRO A 96 17.50 5.01 -9.60
CA PRO A 96 18.83 4.68 -10.11
C PRO A 96 18.87 4.73 -11.64
N ARG A 97 19.77 5.55 -12.18
CA ARG A 97 19.90 5.81 -13.62
C ARG A 97 20.91 4.93 -14.34
N ASP A 98 21.81 4.32 -13.58
CA ASP A 98 22.80 3.38 -14.06
C ASP A 98 22.87 2.15 -13.16
N ASP A 99 23.46 1.09 -13.68
CA ASP A 99 23.55 -0.20 -12.97
C ASP A 99 24.51 -0.15 -11.77
N ALA A 100 25.47 0.77 -11.74
CA ALA A 100 26.40 0.90 -10.62
C ALA A 100 25.69 1.49 -9.39
N LEU A 101 24.90 2.55 -9.56
CA LEU A 101 24.06 3.11 -8.50
C LEU A 101 22.98 2.11 -8.07
N ARG A 102 22.33 1.44 -9.03
CA ARG A 102 21.35 0.38 -8.73
C ARG A 102 21.97 -0.72 -7.87
N LYS A 103 23.17 -1.20 -8.23
CA LYS A 103 23.89 -2.22 -7.47
C LYS A 103 24.26 -1.69 -6.07
N THR A 104 24.78 -0.48 -5.97
CA THR A 104 25.14 0.15 -4.68
C THR A 104 23.94 0.22 -3.72
N LEU A 105 22.78 0.67 -4.22
CA LEU A 105 21.55 0.71 -3.42
C LEU A 105 21.10 -0.68 -2.98
N ARG A 106 21.14 -1.68 -3.88
CA ARG A 106 20.77 -3.07 -3.56
C ARG A 106 21.71 -3.71 -2.54
N ASP A 107 23.02 -3.50 -2.70
CA ASP A 107 24.02 -4.02 -1.77
C ASP A 107 23.82 -3.41 -0.38
N SER A 108 23.60 -2.10 -0.28
CA SER A 108 23.28 -1.42 0.99
C SER A 108 21.95 -1.88 1.61
N MET A 109 20.99 -2.31 0.79
CA MET A 109 19.74 -2.88 1.27
C MET A 109 19.93 -4.30 1.81
N ALA A 110 20.79 -5.09 1.16
CA ALA A 110 21.08 -6.47 1.54
C ALA A 110 21.79 -6.58 2.89
N THR A 111 22.60 -5.57 3.29
CA THR A 111 23.26 -5.56 4.61
C THR A 111 22.28 -5.48 5.78
N ARG A 112 21.09 -4.90 5.55
CA ARG A 112 20.11 -4.56 6.60
C ARG A 112 20.73 -3.75 7.76
N ASP A 113 21.77 -2.97 7.46
CA ASP A 113 22.43 -2.06 8.40
C ASP A 113 21.89 -0.63 8.21
N PRO A 114 21.06 -0.12 9.14
CA PRO A 114 20.50 1.23 9.05
C PRO A 114 21.57 2.32 9.00
N ASP A 115 22.70 2.15 9.68
CA ASP A 115 23.74 3.18 9.73
C ASP A 115 24.50 3.26 8.40
N ALA A 116 24.74 2.12 7.74
CA ALA A 116 25.29 2.10 6.39
C ALA A 116 24.33 2.77 5.39
N GLN A 117 23.04 2.51 5.50
CA GLN A 117 22.02 3.13 4.66
C GLN A 117 21.94 4.65 4.88
N LYS A 118 21.93 5.11 6.14
CA LYS A 118 21.96 6.53 6.49
C LYS A 118 23.21 7.24 5.93
N ARG A 119 24.38 6.61 6.00
CA ARG A 119 25.63 7.16 5.40
C ARG A 119 25.51 7.30 3.89
N LEU A 120 24.98 6.28 3.21
CA LEU A 120 24.77 6.31 1.75
C LEU A 120 23.81 7.44 1.35
N TYR A 121 22.66 7.55 2.02
CA TYR A 121 21.70 8.62 1.75
C TYR A 121 22.24 10.01 2.08
N THR A 122 23.07 10.15 3.12
CA THR A 122 23.73 11.42 3.45
C THR A 122 24.61 11.91 2.31
N GLU A 123 25.37 11.01 1.67
CA GLU A 123 26.20 11.37 0.51
C GLU A 123 25.35 11.67 -0.74
N LEU A 124 24.31 10.88 -1.00
CA LEU A 124 23.44 11.07 -2.16
C LEU A 124 22.65 12.40 -2.12
N PHE A 125 22.27 12.87 -0.93
CA PHE A 125 21.46 14.08 -0.75
C PHE A 125 22.26 15.33 -0.34
N LYS A 126 23.59 15.26 -0.26
CA LYS A 126 24.46 16.34 0.27
C LYS A 126 24.24 17.72 -0.37
N ASN A 127 23.84 17.76 -1.64
CA ASN A 127 23.68 18.99 -2.42
C ASN A 127 22.31 19.12 -3.13
N GLU A 128 21.28 18.36 -2.74
CA GLU A 128 19.96 18.35 -3.40
C GLU A 128 19.12 19.64 -3.21
N GLY A 129 19.61 20.60 -2.39
CA GLY A 129 18.93 21.87 -2.16
C GLY A 129 17.66 21.74 -1.29
N TRP A 130 16.75 22.72 -1.36
CA TRP A 130 15.51 22.77 -0.56
C TRP A 130 15.77 22.50 0.95
N GLN A 131 15.12 21.48 1.52
CA GLN A 131 15.21 21.07 2.93
C GLN A 131 16.17 19.88 3.13
N ALA A 132 17.00 19.54 2.13
CA ALA A 132 17.89 18.38 2.16
C ALA A 132 18.74 18.31 3.43
N SER A 133 19.40 19.41 3.80
CA SER A 133 20.22 19.45 5.02
C SER A 133 19.41 19.20 6.30
N ARG A 134 18.19 19.73 6.38
CA ARG A 134 17.28 19.51 7.52
C ARG A 134 16.84 18.05 7.60
N ILE A 135 16.46 17.47 6.47
CA ILE A 135 15.96 16.10 6.37
C ILE A 135 17.08 15.09 6.62
N VAL A 136 18.27 15.28 6.05
CA VAL A 136 19.44 14.43 6.28
C VAL A 136 19.88 14.48 7.74
N LYS A 137 19.82 15.65 8.38
CA LYS A 137 20.06 15.76 9.83
C LYS A 137 19.05 14.91 10.61
N GLY A 138 17.75 15.09 10.37
CA GLY A 138 16.69 14.32 11.03
C GLY A 138 16.78 12.81 10.77
N MET A 139 17.16 12.41 9.55
CA MET A 139 17.41 11.02 9.17
C MET A 139 18.52 10.38 10.01
N ASN A 140 19.61 11.12 10.30
CA ASN A 140 20.70 10.61 11.12
C ASN A 140 20.28 10.49 12.60
N GLU A 141 19.51 11.45 13.11
CA GLU A 141 19.08 11.52 14.52
C GLU A 141 17.91 10.58 14.87
N THR A 142 17.06 10.22 13.90
CA THR A 142 15.88 9.39 14.17
C THR A 142 16.22 7.91 14.45
N SER A 143 15.51 7.32 15.41
CA SER A 143 15.50 5.88 15.65
C SER A 143 14.52 5.12 14.74
N ASN A 144 13.62 5.83 14.05
CA ASN A 144 12.58 5.27 13.18
C ASN A 144 12.96 5.38 11.70
N PHE A 145 14.17 4.94 11.36
CA PHE A 145 14.64 4.90 9.98
C PHE A 145 14.26 3.60 9.30
N TYR A 146 13.71 3.69 8.09
CA TYR A 146 13.43 2.54 7.24
C TYR A 146 13.80 2.85 5.79
N CYS A 147 14.34 1.85 5.09
CA CYS A 147 14.67 1.92 3.69
C CYS A 147 14.17 0.66 2.99
N GLN A 148 13.57 0.80 1.81
CA GLN A 148 13.08 -0.32 1.00
C GLN A 148 13.24 -0.03 -0.49
N GLU A 149 13.48 -1.08 -1.27
CA GLU A 149 13.34 -1.03 -2.72
C GLU A 149 11.85 -0.98 -3.08
N THR A 150 11.47 0.04 -3.85
CA THR A 150 10.13 0.10 -4.45
C THR A 150 10.04 -0.92 -5.57
N ALA A 151 9.17 -1.92 -5.41
CA ALA A 151 8.93 -2.96 -6.39
C ALA A 151 7.44 -3.30 -6.46
N GLN A 152 7.01 -3.90 -7.57
CA GLN A 152 5.68 -4.53 -7.69
C GLN A 152 5.83 -6.04 -7.61
N VAL A 153 4.91 -6.70 -6.91
CA VAL A 153 4.83 -8.16 -6.88
C VAL A 153 3.84 -8.61 -7.95
N LYS A 154 4.34 -9.31 -8.98
CA LYS A 154 3.53 -9.87 -10.08
C LYS A 154 3.72 -11.37 -10.16
N THR A 155 2.75 -12.11 -9.65
CA THR A 155 2.70 -13.57 -9.75
C THR A 155 1.44 -14.04 -10.47
N LYS A 156 1.60 -15.11 -11.26
CA LYS A 156 0.49 -15.77 -11.96
C LYS A 156 -0.38 -16.62 -11.04
N ILE A 157 0.14 -16.99 -9.87
CA ILE A 157 -0.49 -17.92 -8.94
C ILE A 157 -0.47 -17.27 -7.56
N TRP A 158 -1.66 -17.06 -6.96
CA TRP A 158 -1.78 -16.53 -5.60
C TRP A 158 -1.97 -17.61 -4.54
N SER A 159 -2.39 -18.81 -4.92
CA SER A 159 -2.67 -19.89 -3.99
C SER A 159 -2.09 -21.23 -4.45
N LYS A 160 -1.69 -22.06 -3.48
CA LYS A 160 -1.26 -23.44 -3.71
C LYS A 160 -1.67 -24.30 -2.52
N GLY A 161 -2.55 -25.27 -2.76
CA GLY A 161 -3.19 -26.01 -1.67
C GLY A 161 -3.91 -25.04 -0.74
N ARG A 162 -3.70 -25.19 0.58
CA ARG A 162 -4.36 -24.36 1.60
C ARG A 162 -3.60 -23.07 1.95
N VAL A 163 -2.66 -22.65 1.11
CA VAL A 163 -1.87 -21.42 1.31
C VAL A 163 -2.26 -20.42 0.24
N VAL A 164 -2.55 -19.18 0.66
CA VAL A 164 -2.89 -18.07 -0.22
C VAL A 164 -2.09 -16.82 0.15
N LEU A 165 -1.67 -16.08 -0.85
CA LEU A 165 -1.03 -14.78 -0.70
C LEU A 165 -2.10 -13.67 -0.65
N LEU A 166 -1.89 -12.68 0.21
CA LEU A 166 -2.78 -11.54 0.38
C LEU A 166 -1.98 -10.23 0.58
N GLY A 167 -2.54 -9.11 0.13
CA GLY A 167 -1.92 -7.78 0.23
C GLY A 167 -0.61 -7.71 -0.56
N ASP A 168 0.39 -7.01 -0.02
CA ASP A 168 1.68 -6.83 -0.70
C ASP A 168 2.41 -8.14 -1.00
N ALA A 169 2.15 -9.22 -0.24
CA ALA A 169 2.71 -10.53 -0.55
C ALA A 169 2.18 -11.10 -1.88
N ALA A 170 0.99 -10.70 -2.33
CA ALA A 170 0.34 -11.19 -3.54
C ALA A 170 0.40 -10.20 -4.70
N HIS A 171 0.14 -8.93 -4.39
CA HIS A 171 -0.21 -7.91 -5.36
C HIS A 171 0.24 -6.51 -4.95
N CYS A 172 1.42 -6.41 -4.31
CA CYS A 172 2.05 -5.13 -3.97
C CYS A 172 2.01 -4.19 -5.18
N ALA A 173 1.26 -3.10 -5.00
CA ALA A 173 1.20 -2.01 -5.95
C ALA A 173 2.42 -1.11 -5.73
N SER A 174 2.93 -0.49 -6.79
CA SER A 174 4.02 0.48 -6.62
C SER A 174 3.49 1.63 -5.76
N PRO A 175 4.25 2.16 -4.78
CA PRO A 175 3.90 3.38 -4.02
C PRO A 175 3.49 4.54 -4.92
N VAL A 176 4.01 4.58 -6.16
CA VAL A 176 3.64 5.57 -7.19
C VAL A 176 2.14 5.54 -7.55
N THR A 177 1.47 4.40 -7.37
CA THR A 177 0.03 4.27 -7.60
C THR A 177 -0.81 4.70 -6.41
N GLY A 178 -0.25 4.71 -5.19
CA GLY A 178 -0.98 5.03 -3.95
C GLY A 178 -2.07 4.03 -3.56
N LEU A 179 -2.19 2.87 -4.23
CA LEU A 179 -3.32 1.94 -4.09
C LEU A 179 -2.98 0.65 -3.31
N GLY A 180 -1.80 0.57 -2.68
CA GLY A 180 -1.39 -0.61 -1.91
C GLY A 180 -2.34 -0.94 -0.76
N THR A 181 -2.66 0.07 0.05
CA THR A 181 -3.64 -0.04 1.15
C THR A 181 -5.02 -0.41 0.64
N THR A 182 -5.48 0.24 -0.45
CA THR A 182 -6.76 -0.09 -1.08
C THR A 182 -6.80 -1.55 -1.52
N SER A 183 -5.74 -2.05 -2.16
CA SER A 183 -5.65 -3.44 -2.62
C SER A 183 -5.61 -4.44 -1.45
N ALA A 184 -4.92 -4.10 -0.36
CA ALA A 184 -4.88 -4.91 0.86
C ALA A 184 -6.27 -5.08 1.48
N ILE A 185 -7.03 -3.99 1.65
CA ILE A 185 -8.37 -3.99 2.24
C ILE A 185 -9.38 -4.71 1.34
N VAL A 186 -9.41 -4.35 0.06
CA VAL A 186 -10.33 -4.96 -0.91
C VAL A 186 -10.02 -6.45 -1.08
N GLY A 187 -8.75 -6.81 -1.18
CA GLY A 187 -8.34 -8.21 -1.30
C GLY A 187 -8.73 -9.04 -0.08
N ALA A 188 -8.58 -8.49 1.14
CA ALA A 188 -8.96 -9.17 2.37
C ALA A 188 -10.47 -9.40 2.44
N TYR A 189 -11.26 -8.38 2.07
CA TYR A 189 -12.72 -8.48 1.97
C TYR A 189 -13.17 -9.55 0.96
N VAL A 190 -12.60 -9.54 -0.25
CA VAL A 190 -12.93 -10.54 -1.29
C VAL A 190 -12.54 -11.95 -0.82
N LEU A 191 -11.34 -12.15 -0.26
CA LEU A 191 -10.92 -13.45 0.24
C LEU A 191 -11.87 -13.99 1.32
N ALA A 192 -12.26 -13.14 2.28
CA ALA A 192 -13.22 -13.52 3.30
C ALA A 192 -14.59 -13.91 2.71
N GLY A 193 -15.07 -13.16 1.72
CA GLY A 193 -16.35 -13.44 1.06
C GLY A 193 -16.37 -14.71 0.26
N GLU A 194 -15.29 -15.02 -0.46
CA GLU A 194 -15.18 -16.29 -1.17
C GLU A 194 -15.06 -17.47 -0.20
N ILE A 195 -14.33 -17.32 0.92
CA ILE A 195 -14.30 -18.33 1.99
C ILE A 195 -15.71 -18.53 2.56
N ALA A 196 -16.42 -17.46 2.88
CA ALA A 196 -17.77 -17.53 3.44
C ALA A 196 -18.76 -18.20 2.46
N THR A 197 -18.66 -17.90 1.17
CA THR A 197 -19.54 -18.45 0.14
C THR A 197 -19.29 -19.94 -0.11
N HIS A 198 -18.02 -20.35 -0.20
CA HIS A 198 -17.67 -21.72 -0.54
C HIS A 198 -17.63 -22.66 0.67
N CYS A 199 -17.26 -22.14 1.85
CA CYS A 199 -17.11 -22.91 3.07
C CYS A 199 -18.30 -22.75 4.06
N GLY A 200 -19.24 -21.83 3.82
CA GLY A 200 -20.27 -21.41 4.77
C GLY A 200 -21.70 -21.98 4.59
N GLY A 201 -21.90 -23.10 3.90
CA GLY A 201 -23.24 -23.69 3.72
C GLY A 201 -23.68 -24.59 4.87
N ALA A 202 -24.83 -24.32 5.48
CA ALA A 202 -25.49 -25.21 6.46
C ALA A 202 -25.89 -26.58 5.86
N ASP A 203 -25.95 -26.66 4.52
CA ASP A 203 -26.45 -27.82 3.77
C ASP A 203 -25.33 -28.73 3.24
N LYS A 204 -24.06 -28.34 3.43
CA LYS A 204 -22.90 -29.12 2.99
C LYS A 204 -22.36 -29.92 4.17
N GLU A 205 -22.86 -31.14 4.33
CA GLU A 205 -22.26 -32.14 5.21
C GLU A 205 -20.76 -32.28 4.91
N GLY A 206 -19.93 -31.71 5.78
CA GLY A 206 -18.58 -32.20 6.06
C GLY A 206 -17.41 -31.78 5.14
N ILE A 207 -17.60 -31.08 4.01
CA ILE A 207 -16.46 -30.70 3.15
C ILE A 207 -16.45 -29.19 2.88
N SER A 208 -15.52 -28.49 3.55
CA SER A 208 -15.14 -27.12 3.22
C SER A 208 -14.42 -27.09 1.87
N ASP A 209 -15.00 -26.41 0.89
CA ASP A 209 -14.43 -26.18 -0.44
C ASP A 209 -13.44 -25.00 -0.41
N ALA A 210 -12.33 -25.21 0.30
CA ALA A 210 -11.27 -24.21 0.38
C ALA A 210 -10.61 -23.97 -0.99
N ASP A 211 -10.42 -25.01 -1.78
CA ASP A 211 -9.79 -24.87 -3.11
C ASP A 211 -10.67 -24.02 -4.05
N GLY A 212 -11.99 -24.23 -4.04
CA GLY A 212 -12.94 -23.40 -4.77
C GLY A 212 -12.94 -21.94 -4.30
N ALA A 213 -12.89 -21.70 -2.99
CA ALA A 213 -12.78 -20.35 -2.43
C ALA A 213 -11.52 -19.62 -2.93
N LEU A 214 -10.37 -20.30 -2.94
CA LEU A 214 -9.10 -19.69 -3.35
C LEU A 214 -9.03 -19.45 -4.86
N LEU A 215 -9.66 -20.31 -5.67
CA LEU A 215 -9.81 -20.10 -7.11
C LEU A 215 -10.75 -18.92 -7.42
N ALA A 216 -11.86 -18.80 -6.67
CA ALA A 216 -12.80 -17.70 -6.81
C ALA A 216 -12.16 -16.37 -6.41
N TYR A 217 -11.39 -16.34 -5.31
CA TYR A 217 -10.63 -15.15 -4.89
C TYR A 217 -9.72 -14.63 -6.01
N ASP A 218 -8.95 -15.52 -6.63
CA ASP A 218 -8.09 -15.17 -7.75
C ASP A 218 -8.91 -14.57 -8.89
N LYS A 219 -9.92 -15.30 -9.37
CA LYS A 219 -10.77 -14.89 -10.50
C LYS A 219 -11.46 -13.55 -10.27
N THR A 220 -11.97 -13.31 -9.06
CA THR A 220 -12.73 -12.10 -8.71
C THR A 220 -11.81 -10.88 -8.57
N LEU A 221 -10.65 -11.03 -7.93
CA LEU A 221 -9.76 -9.91 -7.61
C LEU A 221 -8.74 -9.60 -8.72
N ARG A 222 -8.37 -10.57 -9.57
CA ARG A 222 -7.35 -10.40 -10.63
C ARG A 222 -7.56 -9.16 -11.50
N PRO A 223 -8.77 -8.89 -12.05
CA PRO A 223 -8.97 -7.74 -12.92
C PRO A 223 -8.82 -6.39 -12.19
N PHE A 224 -9.09 -6.36 -10.89
CA PHE A 224 -8.88 -5.20 -10.04
C PHE A 224 -7.38 -4.94 -9.85
N VAL A 225 -6.62 -5.97 -9.45
CA VAL A 225 -5.16 -5.87 -9.26
C VAL A 225 -4.44 -5.49 -10.55
N ASP A 226 -4.82 -6.09 -11.67
CA ASP A 226 -4.18 -5.80 -12.96
C ASP A 226 -4.29 -4.33 -13.36
N ARG A 227 -5.36 -3.65 -12.92
CA ARG A 227 -5.52 -2.20 -13.11
C ARG A 227 -4.76 -1.39 -12.07
N VAL A 228 -4.81 -1.79 -10.80
CA VAL A 228 -4.06 -1.16 -9.71
C VAL A 228 -2.56 -1.14 -9.99
N GLN A 229 -2.02 -2.18 -10.63
CA GLN A 229 -0.60 -2.29 -10.94
C GLN A 229 -0.18 -1.61 -12.26
N GLN A 230 -1.13 -1.07 -13.04
CA GLN A 230 -0.81 -0.32 -14.25
C GLN A 230 -0.29 1.07 -13.89
N LEU A 231 0.90 1.40 -14.38
CA LEU A 231 1.46 2.74 -14.28
C LEU A 231 1.00 3.57 -15.47
N PHE A 232 0.79 4.88 -15.27
CA PHE A 232 0.52 5.80 -16.36
C PHE A 232 1.67 5.78 -17.39
N PRO A 233 1.39 5.85 -18.71
CA PRO A 233 2.43 5.91 -19.73
C PRO A 233 3.43 7.04 -19.44
N GLY A 234 4.73 6.71 -19.46
CA GLY A 234 5.82 7.66 -19.18
C GLY A 234 6.25 7.77 -17.72
N VAL A 235 5.51 7.17 -16.78
CA VAL A 235 5.99 6.91 -15.41
C VAL A 235 6.96 5.71 -15.44
N PRO A 236 8.13 5.77 -14.79
CA PRO A 236 8.58 6.80 -13.83
C PRO A 236 9.35 7.99 -14.45
N TRP A 237 9.71 7.97 -15.73
CA TRP A 237 10.61 8.97 -16.34
C TRP A 237 10.11 10.42 -16.24
N ILE A 238 8.81 10.66 -16.42
CA ILE A 238 8.21 12.01 -16.29
C ILE A 238 8.29 12.52 -14.84
N ALA A 239 8.17 11.63 -13.86
CA ALA A 239 8.24 11.99 -12.45
C ALA A 239 9.68 12.27 -11.97
N PHE A 240 10.69 11.80 -12.71
CA PHE A 240 12.11 11.97 -12.36
C PHE A 240 12.93 12.59 -13.50
N PRO A 241 12.65 13.85 -13.90
CA PRO A 241 13.34 14.51 -15.00
C PRO A 241 14.85 14.61 -14.77
N SER A 242 15.64 14.46 -15.83
CA SER A 242 17.10 14.36 -15.75
C SER A 242 17.86 15.60 -16.14
N SER A 243 17.25 16.50 -16.91
CA SER A 243 17.88 17.74 -17.32
C SER A 243 17.30 18.91 -16.52
N TRP A 244 18.15 19.89 -16.25
CA TRP A 244 17.72 21.15 -15.64
C TRP A 244 16.57 21.81 -16.41
N PHE A 245 16.59 21.73 -17.74
CA PHE A 245 15.50 22.20 -18.59
C PHE A 245 14.17 21.50 -18.27
N TRP A 246 14.15 20.16 -18.20
CA TRP A 246 12.93 19.43 -17.87
C TRP A 246 12.48 19.63 -16.43
N VAL A 247 13.41 19.77 -15.47
CA VAL A 247 13.09 20.14 -14.08
C VAL A 247 12.39 21.50 -14.05
N TRP A 248 12.94 22.50 -14.75
CA TRP A 248 12.35 23.84 -14.83
C TRP A 248 10.97 23.82 -15.48
N VAL A 249 10.78 23.11 -16.59
CA VAL A 249 9.48 22.95 -17.25
C VAL A 249 8.47 22.32 -16.29
N SER A 250 8.86 21.24 -15.62
CA SER A 250 8.01 20.51 -14.66
C SER A 250 7.57 21.43 -13.51
N ASN A 251 8.53 22.12 -12.88
CA ASN A 251 8.26 23.01 -11.77
C ASN A 251 7.38 24.20 -12.18
N SER A 252 7.59 24.75 -13.38
CA SER A 252 6.77 25.83 -13.92
C SER A 252 5.34 25.38 -14.19
N ALA A 253 5.16 24.16 -14.71
CA ALA A 253 3.84 23.57 -14.91
C ALA A 253 3.13 23.30 -13.57
N TRP A 254 3.81 22.73 -12.58
CA TRP A 254 3.25 22.52 -11.24
C TRP A 254 2.86 23.83 -10.55
N TRP A 255 3.71 24.85 -10.65
CA TRP A 255 3.41 26.19 -10.15
C TRP A 255 2.15 26.77 -10.80
N ALA A 256 2.03 26.69 -12.13
CA ALA A 256 0.86 27.19 -12.84
C ALA A 256 -0.41 26.42 -12.47
N LEU A 257 -0.34 25.07 -12.40
CA LEU A 257 -1.47 24.23 -12.01
C LEU A 257 -1.96 24.53 -10.59
N SER A 258 -1.03 24.65 -9.63
CA SER A 258 -1.33 24.99 -8.24
C SER A 258 -1.89 26.40 -8.12
N TRP A 259 -1.33 27.37 -8.85
CA TRP A 259 -1.81 28.76 -8.83
C TRP A 259 -3.24 28.88 -9.39
N LEU A 260 -3.55 28.13 -10.45
CA LEU A 260 -4.88 28.07 -11.05
C LEU A 260 -5.85 27.16 -10.28
N GLN A 261 -5.40 26.49 -9.20
CA GLN A 261 -6.17 25.53 -8.42
C GLN A 261 -6.83 24.42 -9.28
N VAL A 262 -6.20 24.10 -10.42
CA VAL A 262 -6.73 23.09 -11.36
C VAL A 262 -6.69 21.71 -10.72
N ASP A 263 -5.74 21.47 -9.82
CA ASP A 263 -5.66 20.29 -8.96
C ASP A 263 -6.92 20.12 -8.10
N LYS A 264 -7.39 21.18 -7.43
CA LYS A 264 -8.62 21.14 -6.62
C LYS A 264 -9.86 20.92 -7.47
N LEU A 265 -9.92 21.53 -8.66
CA LEU A 265 -11.03 21.34 -9.59
C LEU A 265 -11.03 19.91 -10.17
N ALA A 266 -9.86 19.38 -10.52
CA ALA A 266 -9.70 18.04 -11.05
C ALA A 266 -10.07 16.96 -10.01
N GLN A 267 -9.71 17.16 -8.74
CA GLN A 267 -10.13 16.29 -7.64
C GLN A 267 -11.66 16.18 -7.53
N TYR A 268 -12.40 17.26 -7.83
CA TYR A 268 -13.86 17.25 -7.77
C TYR A 268 -14.51 16.34 -8.83
N PHE A 269 -13.83 16.13 -9.96
CA PHE A 269 -14.32 15.27 -11.06
C PHE A 269 -13.59 13.93 -11.15
N ALA A 270 -12.50 13.75 -10.39
CA ALA A 270 -11.75 12.51 -10.35
C ALA A 270 -12.50 11.48 -9.50
N SER A 271 -12.73 10.31 -10.07
CA SER A 271 -13.13 9.13 -9.30
C SER A 271 -11.87 8.33 -8.99
N ASP A 272 -11.66 8.06 -7.71
CA ASP A 272 -10.62 7.15 -7.22
C ASP A 272 -11.00 5.67 -7.40
N ASP A 273 -12.20 5.38 -7.92
CA ASP A 273 -12.63 4.01 -8.18
C ASP A 273 -11.85 3.41 -9.34
N VAL A 274 -11.40 2.16 -9.15
CA VAL A 274 -10.85 1.36 -10.24
C VAL A 274 -11.95 1.08 -11.26
N LYS A 275 -11.94 1.83 -12.37
CA LYS A 275 -12.97 1.77 -13.43
C LYS A 275 -13.16 0.37 -13.98
N GLY A 276 -14.42 -0.02 -14.19
CA GLY A 276 -14.77 -1.30 -14.82
C GLY A 276 -14.58 -2.53 -13.93
N TRP A 277 -14.48 -2.35 -12.61
CA TRP A 277 -14.56 -3.41 -11.62
C TRP A 277 -15.44 -2.93 -10.47
N THR A 278 -16.38 -3.78 -10.06
CA THR A 278 -17.32 -3.49 -8.98
C THR A 278 -17.03 -4.38 -7.79
N LEU A 279 -17.01 -3.79 -6.60
CA LEU A 279 -16.82 -4.52 -5.35
C LEU A 279 -17.97 -5.56 -5.19
N PRO A 280 -17.66 -6.86 -5.04
CA PRO A 280 -18.67 -7.87 -4.81
C PRO A 280 -19.46 -7.60 -3.52
N ASP A 281 -20.72 -8.04 -3.50
CA ASP A 281 -21.53 -8.07 -2.30
C ASP A 281 -21.66 -9.50 -1.80
N TYR A 282 -21.34 -9.72 -0.53
CA TYR A 282 -21.41 -11.03 0.12
C TYR A 282 -22.48 -10.95 1.21
N PRO A 283 -23.74 -11.37 0.95
CA PRO A 283 -24.83 -11.23 1.91
C PRO A 283 -24.54 -11.87 3.28
N ILE A 284 -23.76 -12.95 3.30
CA ILE A 284 -23.34 -13.65 4.52
C ILE A 284 -22.40 -12.83 5.41
N MET A 285 -21.79 -11.77 4.87
CA MET A 285 -20.87 -10.87 5.57
C MET A 285 -21.51 -9.52 5.93
N GLN A 286 -22.81 -9.34 5.68
CA GLN A 286 -23.50 -8.12 6.08
C GLN A 286 -23.70 -8.15 7.61
N LEU A 287 -22.88 -7.37 8.30
CA LEU A 287 -22.93 -7.13 9.75
C LEU A 287 -24.09 -6.18 10.12
#